data_AF-A0A1Y3N6U0-F1
#
_entry.id   AF-A0A1Y3N6U0-F1
#
_cell.length_a   1.000
_cell.length_b   1.000
_cell.length_c   1.000
_cell.angle_alpha   90.00
_cell.angle_beta   90.00
_cell.angle_gamma   90.00
#
_symmetry.space_group_name_H-M   'P 1'
#
loop_
_entity.id
_entity.type
_entity.pdbx_description
1 polymer ?
#
loop_
_entity_poly.entity_id
_entity_poly.type
_entity_poly.pdbx_seq_one_letter_code
_entity_poly.pdbx_strand_id
1 'polypeptide(L)'
;QEVLAVVLTQLVEQQPIPNLFMRTTIQTVNLYRNLTNFICNNILTQLIVKKVWTTRLWEGFIKCLKITLPQSLNVILQLPFPQLKEILTKVPNLKEPLKNQIEQLPESQRTSKIEKIMEFLKM
;
A
#
# COMPACT_ATOMS: atom_id res chain seq x y z
N GLN A 1 -6.58 -0.29 -22.07
CA GLN A 1 -5.99 -0.15 -20.71
C GLN A 1 -5.60 -1.51 -20.10
N GLU A 2 -6.23 -2.60 -20.51
CA GLU A 2 -5.90 -3.97 -20.05
C GLU A 2 -4.44 -4.36 -20.29
N VAL A 3 -3.85 -3.93 -21.41
CA VAL A 3 -2.44 -4.19 -21.71
C VAL A 3 -1.49 -3.64 -20.62
N LEU A 4 -1.76 -2.44 -20.09
CA LEU A 4 -0.94 -1.86 -19.03
C LEU A 4 -1.07 -2.66 -17.72
N ALA A 5 -2.27 -3.13 -17.40
CA ALA A 5 -2.50 -3.98 -16.24
C ALA A 5 -1.72 -5.30 -16.36
N VAL A 6 -1.77 -5.95 -17.54
CA VAL A 6 -1.02 -7.17 -17.83
C VAL A 6 0.49 -6.94 -17.70
N VAL A 7 1.01 -5.87 -18.31
CA VAL A 7 2.45 -5.54 -18.25
C VAL A 7 2.88 -5.25 -16.81
N LEU A 8 2.12 -4.49 -16.03
CA LEU A 8 2.44 -4.21 -14.63
C LEU A 8 2.44 -5.49 -13.77
N THR A 9 1.49 -6.41 -14.01
CA THR A 9 1.47 -7.72 -13.36
C THR A 9 2.72 -8.53 -13.69
N GLN A 10 3.06 -8.65 -14.97
CA GLN A 10 4.25 -9.37 -15.40
C GLN A 10 5.53 -8.78 -14.79
N LEU A 11 5.64 -7.45 -14.75
CA LEU A 11 6.81 -6.76 -14.19
C LEU A 11 6.93 -6.94 -12.67
N VAL A 12 5.83 -6.96 -11.90
CA VAL A 12 5.90 -7.21 -10.45
C VAL A 12 6.27 -8.66 -10.13
N GLU A 13 5.94 -9.59 -11.02
CA GLU A 13 6.25 -11.02 -10.87
C GLU A 13 7.74 -11.34 -11.11
N GLN A 14 8.47 -10.50 -11.85
CA GLN A 14 9.91 -10.67 -12.10
C GLN A 14 10.74 -10.74 -10.81
N GLN A 15 11.88 -11.43 -10.90
CA GLN A 15 12.89 -11.51 -9.86
C GLN A 15 14.29 -11.24 -10.47
N PRO A 16 14.98 -10.16 -10.07
CA PRO A 16 14.53 -9.08 -9.18
C PRO A 16 13.47 -8.18 -9.83
N ILE A 17 12.64 -7.52 -9.01
CA ILE A 17 11.69 -6.51 -9.51
C ILE A 17 12.47 -5.36 -10.15
N PRO A 18 12.08 -4.87 -11.34
CA PRO A 18 12.79 -3.79 -12.00
C PRO A 18 12.90 -2.52 -11.14
N ASN A 19 14.08 -1.90 -11.10
CA ASN A 19 14.34 -0.72 -10.27
C ASN A 19 13.41 0.48 -10.58
N LEU A 20 12.94 0.61 -11.81
CA LEU A 20 12.04 1.69 -12.24
C LEU A 20 10.56 1.37 -12.03
N PHE A 21 10.24 0.17 -11.55
CA PHE A 21 8.86 -0.32 -11.45
C PHE A 21 7.95 0.66 -10.70
N MET A 22 8.38 1.15 -9.53
CA MET A 22 7.57 2.10 -8.77
C MET A 22 7.35 3.44 -9.49
N ARG A 23 8.32 3.91 -10.28
CA ARG A 23 8.14 5.14 -11.08
C ARG A 23 7.08 4.91 -12.16
N THR A 24 7.09 3.74 -12.81
CA THR A 24 6.07 3.36 -13.79
C THR A 24 4.69 3.24 -13.14
N THR A 25 4.60 2.60 -11.97
CA THR A 25 3.34 2.45 -11.23
C THR A 25 2.77 3.81 -10.80
N ILE A 26 3.59 4.69 -10.23
CA ILE A 26 3.18 6.04 -9.83
C ILE A 26 2.67 6.85 -11.03
N GLN A 27 3.40 6.81 -12.15
CA GLN A 27 2.96 7.49 -13.38
C GLN A 27 1.63 6.91 -13.88
N THR A 28 1.49 5.59 -13.88
CA THR A 28 0.25 4.92 -14.31
C THR A 28 -0.94 5.37 -13.47
N VAL A 29 -0.80 5.44 -12.14
CA VAL A 29 -1.87 5.94 -11.24
C VAL A 29 -2.24 7.38 -11.58
N ASN A 30 -1.26 8.25 -11.81
CA ASN A 30 -1.49 9.67 -12.11
C ASN A 30 -2.20 9.87 -13.46
N LEU A 31 -1.86 9.06 -14.46
CA LEU A 31 -2.43 9.16 -15.81
C LEU A 31 -3.80 8.44 -15.91
N TYR A 32 -3.96 7.31 -15.20
CA TYR A 32 -5.11 6.41 -15.35
C TYR A 32 -5.76 6.11 -14.00
N ARG A 33 -6.56 7.06 -13.51
CA ARG A 33 -7.24 6.92 -12.20
C ARG A 33 -8.16 5.70 -12.08
N ASN A 34 -8.68 5.21 -13.20
CA ASN A 34 -9.52 4.01 -13.21
C ASN A 34 -8.72 2.71 -12.94
N LEU A 35 -7.40 2.72 -13.11
CA LEU A 35 -6.53 1.60 -12.76
C LEU A 35 -6.08 1.62 -11.29
N THR A 36 -6.39 2.68 -10.53
CA THR A 36 -5.98 2.81 -9.12
C THR A 36 -6.42 1.62 -8.28
N ASN A 37 -7.67 1.16 -8.42
CA ASN A 37 -8.16 0.02 -7.64
C ASN A 37 -7.41 -1.28 -7.99
N PHE A 38 -7.14 -1.50 -9.28
CA PHE A 38 -6.33 -2.64 -9.73
C PHE A 38 -4.91 -2.59 -9.17
N ILE A 39 -4.28 -1.42 -9.21
CA ILE A 39 -2.92 -1.21 -8.70
C ILE A 39 -2.88 -1.44 -7.18
N CYS A 40 -3.82 -0.91 -6.41
CA CYS A 40 -3.88 -1.14 -4.97
C CYS A 40 -4.07 -2.62 -4.64
N ASN A 41 -5.08 -3.28 -5.22
CA ASN A 41 -5.47 -4.62 -4.80
C ASN A 41 -4.54 -5.72 -5.32
N ASN A 42 -3.92 -5.54 -6.49
CA ASN A 42 -3.06 -6.55 -7.10
C ASN A 42 -1.59 -6.17 -6.95
N ILE A 43 -1.18 -5.04 -7.52
CA ILE A 43 0.24 -4.68 -7.63
C ILE A 43 0.84 -4.38 -6.25
N LEU A 44 0.21 -3.49 -5.47
CA LEU A 44 0.73 -3.13 -4.16
C LEU A 44 0.65 -4.31 -3.18
N THR A 45 -0.43 -5.09 -3.21
CA THR A 45 -0.53 -6.32 -2.41
C THR A 45 0.59 -7.32 -2.75
N GLN A 46 0.90 -7.53 -4.04
CA GLN A 46 1.98 -8.43 -4.45
C GLN A 46 3.36 -7.93 -3.98
N LEU A 47 3.57 -6.62 -3.96
CA LEU A 47 4.79 -6.01 -3.41
C LEU A 47 4.94 -6.28 -1.90
N ILE A 48 3.84 -6.35 -1.15
CA ILE A 48 3.86 -6.74 0.28
C ILE A 48 4.36 -8.18 0.43
N VAL A 49 3.83 -9.11 -0.37
CA VAL A 49 4.24 -10.52 -0.35
C VAL A 49 5.73 -10.66 -0.66
N LYS A 50 6.23 -9.87 -1.62
CA LYS A 50 7.66 -9.80 -2.00
C LYS A 50 8.53 -9.00 -1.03
N LYS A 51 8.00 -8.57 0.12
CA LYS A 51 8.71 -7.81 1.14
C LYS A 51 9.38 -6.54 0.58
N VAL A 52 8.63 -5.72 -0.14
CA VAL A 52 9.12 -4.49 -0.81
C VAL A 52 9.97 -3.57 0.10
N TRP A 53 9.74 -3.60 1.42
CA TRP A 53 10.51 -2.87 2.43
C TRP A 53 11.99 -3.28 2.54
N THR A 54 12.40 -4.43 2.01
CA THR A 54 13.82 -4.84 1.96
C THR A 54 14.54 -4.30 0.73
N THR A 55 13.83 -3.62 -0.17
CA THR A 55 14.34 -3.16 -1.45
C THR A 55 14.32 -1.63 -1.54
N ARG A 56 15.04 -1.08 -2.53
CA ARG A 56 15.03 0.37 -2.82
C ARG A 56 13.68 0.90 -3.30
N LEU A 57 12.73 0.01 -3.61
CA LEU A 57 11.39 0.37 -4.07
C LEU A 57 10.48 0.86 -2.93
N TRP A 58 10.89 0.70 -1.66
CA TRP A 58 10.08 1.04 -0.50
C TRP A 58 9.60 2.49 -0.49
N GLU A 59 10.48 3.45 -0.73
CA GLU A 59 10.12 4.88 -0.80
C GLU A 59 9.08 5.15 -1.90
N GLY A 60 9.24 4.50 -3.06
CA GLY A 60 8.28 4.57 -4.14
C GLY A 60 6.93 3.98 -3.73
N PHE A 61 6.93 2.86 -3.01
CA PHE A 61 5.73 2.20 -2.51
C PHE A 61 4.95 3.12 -1.56
N ILE A 62 5.63 3.75 -0.58
CA ILE A 62 5.01 4.72 0.33
C ILE A 62 4.40 5.90 -0.45
N LYS A 63 5.13 6.44 -1.44
CA LYS A 63 4.62 7.51 -2.29
C LYS A 63 3.38 7.09 -3.07
N CYS A 64 3.37 5.86 -3.59
CA CYS A 64 2.23 5.30 -4.32
C CYS A 64 1.01 5.15 -3.39
N LEU A 65 1.19 4.66 -2.16
CA LEU A 65 0.11 4.57 -1.18
C LEU A 65 -0.52 5.94 -0.91
N LYS A 66 0.30 6.99 -0.74
CA LYS A 66 -0.19 8.35 -0.46
C LYS A 66 -1.06 8.92 -1.57
N ILE A 67 -0.66 8.75 -2.84
CA ILE A 67 -1.41 9.30 -3.98
C ILE A 67 -2.66 8.47 -4.34
N THR A 68 -2.74 7.23 -3.85
CA THR A 68 -3.87 6.31 -4.08
C THR A 68 -4.82 6.24 -2.88
N LEU A 69 -4.73 7.19 -1.95
CA LEU A 69 -5.74 7.31 -0.91
C LEU A 69 -7.08 7.79 -1.49
N PRO A 70 -8.22 7.29 -0.98
CA PRO A 70 -8.35 6.37 0.16
C PRO A 70 -8.21 4.86 -0.19
N GLN A 71 -8.11 4.50 -1.47
CA GLN A 71 -8.13 3.09 -1.92
C GLN A 71 -6.98 2.25 -1.35
N SER A 72 -5.83 2.87 -1.06
CA SER A 72 -4.65 2.20 -0.50
C SER A 72 -4.73 1.85 0.98
N LEU A 73 -5.74 2.32 1.72
CA LEU A 73 -5.85 2.06 3.16
C LEU A 73 -5.97 0.56 3.48
N ASN A 74 -6.70 -0.20 2.66
CA ASN A 74 -6.79 -1.67 2.78
C ASN A 74 -5.44 -2.37 2.58
N VAL A 75 -4.58 -1.80 1.72
CA VAL A 75 -3.22 -2.31 1.49
C VAL A 75 -2.33 -2.00 2.70
N ILE A 76 -2.47 -0.81 3.29
CA ILE A 76 -1.73 -0.42 4.50
C ILE A 76 -2.04 -1.38 5.65
N LEU A 77 -3.30 -1.77 5.85
CA LEU A 77 -3.68 -2.72 6.90
C LEU A 77 -3.09 -4.12 6.73
N GLN A 78 -2.76 -4.53 5.51
CA GLN A 78 -2.11 -5.82 5.24
C GLN A 78 -0.63 -5.81 5.65
N LEU A 79 0.04 -4.64 5.65
CA LEU A 79 1.46 -4.53 6.02
C LEU A 79 1.73 -4.94 7.47
N PRO A 80 2.88 -5.57 7.79
CA PRO A 80 3.20 -5.88 9.17
C PRO A 80 3.35 -4.61 10.02
N PHE A 81 3.12 -4.74 11.33
CA PHE A 81 3.13 -3.62 12.28
C PHE A 81 4.38 -2.72 12.21
N PRO A 82 5.62 -3.23 12.12
CA PRO A 82 6.80 -2.36 12.06
C PRO A 82 6.82 -1.46 10.82
N GLN A 83 6.44 -1.97 9.65
CA GLN A 83 6.39 -1.19 8.41
C GLN A 83 5.24 -0.18 8.43
N LEU A 84 4.09 -0.57 9.00
CA LEU A 84 2.97 0.35 9.16
C LEU A 84 3.35 1.51 10.09
N LYS A 85 4.03 1.24 11.21
CA LYS A 85 4.54 2.26 12.13
C LYS A 85 5.48 3.22 11.42
N GLU A 86 6.39 2.71 10.59
CA GLU A 86 7.29 3.53 9.78
C GLU A 86 6.51 4.45 8.82
N ILE A 87 5.51 3.91 8.11
CA ILE A 87 4.65 4.70 7.21
C ILE A 87 3.91 5.80 7.96
N LEU A 88 3.30 5.48 9.11
CA LEU A 88 2.59 6.45 9.94
C LEU A 88 3.51 7.54 10.52
N THR A 89 4.79 7.22 10.68
CA THR A 89 5.81 8.18 11.13
C THR A 89 6.24 9.10 9.99
N LYS A 90 6.44 8.55 8.78
CA LYS A 90 6.79 9.31 7.57
C LYS A 90 5.64 10.15 7.01
N VAL A 91 4.40 9.68 7.17
CA VAL A 91 3.21 10.30 6.61
C VAL A 91 2.14 10.41 7.71
N PRO A 92 2.25 11.40 8.62
CA PRO A 92 1.33 11.55 9.76
C PRO A 92 -0.13 11.76 9.32
N ASN A 93 -0.35 12.35 8.15
CA ASN A 93 -1.69 12.58 7.56
C ASN A 93 -2.45 11.27 7.25
N LEU A 94 -1.78 10.10 7.32
CA LEU A 94 -2.43 8.80 7.17
C LEU A 94 -3.11 8.32 8.46
N LYS A 95 -2.76 8.87 9.62
CA LYS A 95 -3.27 8.39 10.92
C LYS A 95 -4.79 8.52 11.02
N GLU A 96 -5.33 9.69 10.68
CA GLU A 96 -6.78 9.95 10.71
C GLU A 96 -7.59 9.05 9.77
N PRO A 97 -7.29 8.96 8.45
CA PRO A 97 -8.06 8.09 7.56
C PRO A 97 -7.91 6.61 7.92
N LEU A 98 -6.75 6.18 8.45
CA LEU A 98 -6.57 4.81 8.91
C LEU A 98 -7.41 4.52 10.16
N LYS A 99 -7.46 5.46 11.11
CA LYS A 99 -8.30 5.34 12.31
C LYS A 99 -9.78 5.21 11.93
N ASN A 100 -10.28 6.12 11.09
CA ASN A 100 -11.66 6.10 10.61
C ASN A 100 -12.00 4.78 9.91
N GLN A 101 -11.08 4.25 9.10
CA GLN A 101 -11.27 2.96 8.44
C GLN A 101 -11.34 1.81 9.45
N ILE A 102 -10.45 1.79 10.45
CA ILE A 102 -10.45 0.76 11.50
C ILE A 102 -11.73 0.81 12.35
N GLU A 103 -12.23 2.00 12.66
CA GLU A 103 -13.49 2.17 13.40
C GLU A 103 -14.70 1.64 12.61
N GLN A 104 -14.66 1.74 11.28
CA GLN A 104 -15.69 1.19 10.39
C GLN A 104 -15.51 -0.31 10.07
N LEU A 105 -14.37 -0.91 10.42
CA LEU A 105 -14.13 -2.33 10.15
C LEU A 105 -14.95 -3.22 11.10
N PRO A 106 -15.55 -4.30 10.58
CA PRO A 106 -16.29 -5.27 11.39
C PRO A 106 -15.37 -5.96 12.40
N GLU A 107 -15.92 -6.33 13.54
CA GLU A 107 -15.18 -6.92 14.68
C GLU A 107 -14.40 -8.19 14.31
N SER A 108 -14.85 -8.91 13.28
CA SER A 108 -14.16 -10.07 12.71
C SER A 108 -12.76 -9.77 12.19
N GLN A 109 -12.45 -8.53 11.82
CA GLN A 109 -11.12 -8.11 11.36
C GLN A 109 -10.26 -7.49 12.47
N ARG A 110 -10.81 -7.24 13.68
CA ARG A 110 -10.08 -6.72 14.84
C ARG A 110 -9.15 -7.78 15.43
N THR A 111 -8.14 -8.14 14.67
CA THR A 111 -7.04 -9.00 15.11
C THR A 111 -6.17 -8.25 16.12
N SER A 112 -5.37 -8.97 16.91
CA SER A 112 -4.40 -8.38 17.85
C SER A 112 -3.42 -7.40 17.21
N LYS A 113 -3.25 -7.48 15.89
CA LYS A 113 -2.50 -6.50 15.10
C LYS A 113 -3.24 -5.16 15.01
N ILE A 114 -4.54 -5.16 14.71
CA ILE A 114 -5.35 -3.94 14.64
C ILE A 114 -5.44 -3.28 16.02
N GLU A 115 -5.53 -4.06 17.09
CA GLU A 115 -5.52 -3.53 18.46
C GLU A 115 -4.22 -2.77 18.75
N LYS A 116 -3.06 -3.32 18.40
CA LYS A 116 -1.76 -2.64 18.50
C LYS A 116 -1.69 -1.37 17.65
N ILE A 117 -2.30 -1.37 16.46
CA ILE A 117 -2.37 -0.19 15.60
C ILE A 117 -3.25 0.88 16.25
N MET A 118 -4.40 0.51 16.79
CA MET A 118 -5.29 1.44 17.50
C MET A 118 -4.63 2.01 18.75
N GLU A 119 -3.89 1.21 19.52
CA GLU A 119 -3.12 1.69 20.67
C GLU A 119 -2.06 2.70 20.23
N PHE A 120 -1.32 2.41 19.15
CA PHE A 120 -0.33 3.34 18.61
C PHE A 120 -0.94 4.64 18.04
N LEU A 121 -2.17 4.58 17.52
CA LEU A 121 -2.89 5.77 17.03
C LEU A 121 -3.52 6.62 18.16
N LYS A 122 -3.61 6.08 19.39
CA LYS A 122 -4.10 6.78 20.58
C LYS A 122 -2.99 7.48 21.39
N MET A 123 -1.72 7.08 21.20
CA MET A 123 -0.54 7.77 21.72
C MET A 123 -0.23 9.04 20.92
#